data_AF-A0A973SHR2-F1
#
_entry.id   AF-A0A973SHR2-F1
#
_cell.length_a   1.000
_cell.length_b   1.000
_cell.length_c   1.000
_cell.angle_alpha   90.00
_cell.angle_beta   90.00
_cell.angle_gamma   90.00
#
_symmetry.space_group_name_H-M   'P 1'
#
loop_
_entity.id
_entity.type
_entity.pdbx_description
1 polymer ?
#
loop_
_entity_poly.entity_id
_entity_poly.type
_entity_poly.pdbx_seq_one_letter_code
_entity_poly.pdbx_strand_id
1 'polypeptide(L)'
;RVGRSVAQVRVSLAQEGRLRVESHVTLGVLDDADPWWSAIEPVELPPEEACFLAPTDPPGADMTVPLMAVVEERVDPAHLAFAFGAPSGRGVIASWQRLADGSDWDPLSLLVALDPVPPVSFDLGLPGWVPTIQLSAYVRRLPAPGPIRVRLAATDVGGDRMDEVAHVWDSKGRLVAQATQLAAVRVPG
;
A
#
# COMPACT_ATOMS: atom_id res chain seq x y z
N ARG A 1 19.94 19.23 0.54
CA ARG A 1 20.66 19.76 -0.64
C ARG A 1 19.64 20.17 -1.69
N VAL A 2 19.70 21.40 -2.21
CA VAL A 2 18.79 21.86 -3.28
C VAL A 2 19.59 22.04 -4.57
N GLY A 3 19.16 21.37 -5.64
CA GLY A 3 19.67 21.53 -7.00
C GLY A 3 18.66 22.26 -7.88
N ARG A 4 18.93 22.33 -9.20
CA ARG A 4 18.07 23.04 -10.15
C ARG A 4 16.71 22.37 -10.37
N SER A 5 16.67 21.04 -10.42
CA SER A 5 15.46 20.26 -10.72
C SER A 5 15.06 19.31 -9.59
N VAL A 6 15.95 19.08 -8.62
CA VAL A 6 15.78 18.10 -7.56
C VAL A 6 16.26 18.67 -6.24
N ALA A 7 15.50 18.44 -5.17
CA ALA A 7 15.91 18.69 -3.79
C ALA A 7 15.98 17.38 -3.01
N GLN A 8 16.95 17.28 -2.11
CA GLN A 8 17.11 16.17 -1.18
C GLN A 8 16.99 16.70 0.23
N VAL A 9 16.07 16.13 1.01
CA VAL A 9 15.82 16.51 2.40
C VAL A 9 15.87 15.28 3.28
N ARG A 10 16.24 15.48 4.54
CA ARG A 10 16.10 14.48 5.60
C ARG A 10 15.01 14.97 6.54
N VAL A 11 14.13 14.08 6.94
CA VAL A 11 13.01 14.39 7.84
C VAL A 11 13.05 13.39 8.98
N SER A 12 12.83 13.89 10.19
CA SER A 12 12.78 13.08 11.40
C SER A 12 11.45 13.35 12.11
N LEU A 13 10.71 12.29 12.43
CA LEU A 13 9.51 12.36 13.26
C LEU A 13 9.86 11.94 14.68
N ALA A 14 9.63 12.83 15.64
CA ALA A 14 9.81 12.56 17.05
C ALA A 14 8.49 12.69 17.81
N GLN A 15 8.27 11.79 18.77
CA GLN A 15 7.12 11.80 19.66
C GLN A 15 7.60 11.51 21.08
N GLU A 16 7.14 12.32 22.05
CA GLU A 16 7.55 12.23 23.46
C GLU A 16 9.08 12.31 23.62
N GLY A 17 9.73 13.17 22.82
CA GLY A 17 11.18 13.35 22.84
C GLY A 17 11.99 12.19 22.26
N ARG A 18 11.35 11.16 21.71
CA ARG A 18 12.01 10.01 21.07
C ARG A 18 11.83 10.04 19.57
N LEU A 19 12.91 9.81 18.84
CA LEU A 19 12.86 9.57 17.40
C LEU A 19 12.04 8.32 17.10
N ARG A 20 11.11 8.41 16.16
CA ARG A 20 10.21 7.32 15.74
C ARG A 20 10.50 6.87 14.32
N VAL A 21 10.61 7.83 13.40
CA VAL A 21 10.83 7.58 11.98
C VAL A 21 11.86 8.57 11.45
N GLU A 22 12.75 8.10 10.58
CA GLU A 22 13.61 8.93 9.76
C GLU A 22 13.35 8.64 8.29
N SER A 23 13.37 9.68 7.46
CA SER A 23 13.22 9.52 6.01
C SER A 23 14.18 10.41 5.24
N HIS A 24 14.58 9.92 4.08
CA HIS A 24 15.36 10.64 3.09
C HIS A 24 14.50 10.83 1.86
N VAL A 25 14.10 12.07 1.58
CA VAL A 25 13.14 12.39 0.53
C VAL A 25 13.86 13.09 -0.61
N THR A 26 13.64 12.59 -1.83
CA THR A 26 14.03 13.27 -3.06
C THR A 26 12.79 13.88 -3.70
N LEU A 27 12.80 15.20 -3.84
CA LEU A 27 11.69 16.00 -4.34
C LEU A 27 12.00 16.52 -5.74
N GLY A 28 11.01 16.49 -6.61
CA GLY A 28 11.03 17.05 -7.96
C GLY A 28 9.64 17.50 -8.36
N VAL A 29 9.51 18.13 -9.53
CA VAL A 29 8.21 18.51 -10.09
C VAL A 29 7.64 17.32 -10.85
N LEU A 30 6.41 16.94 -10.52
CA LEU A 30 5.65 15.89 -11.22
C LEU A 30 4.79 16.52 -12.31
N ASP A 31 4.59 15.79 -13.40
CA ASP A 31 3.59 16.07 -14.43
C ASP A 31 2.54 14.96 -14.48
N ASP A 32 1.55 15.08 -15.37
CA ASP A 32 0.48 14.11 -15.57
C ASP A 32 0.63 13.33 -16.89
N ALA A 33 1.82 13.30 -17.49
CA ALA A 33 2.02 12.64 -18.77
C ALA A 33 1.83 11.12 -18.66
N ASP A 34 1.45 10.46 -19.76
CA ASP A 34 1.37 9.00 -19.85
C ASP A 34 2.77 8.38 -19.93
N PRO A 35 2.97 7.13 -19.44
CA PRO A 35 4.26 6.48 -19.56
C PRO A 35 4.60 6.24 -21.04
N TRP A 36 5.83 6.54 -21.44
CA TRP A 36 6.34 6.12 -22.75
C TRP A 36 6.43 4.58 -22.86
N TRP A 37 6.67 3.89 -21.75
CA TRP A 37 6.70 2.43 -21.64
C TRP A 37 6.41 1.97 -20.20
N SER A 38 5.80 0.79 -20.05
CA SER A 38 5.62 0.08 -18.77
C SER A 38 5.85 -1.42 -18.97
N ALA A 39 6.53 -2.08 -18.04
CA ALA A 39 6.60 -3.54 -17.96
C ALA A 39 5.48 -4.16 -17.13
N ILE A 40 4.79 -3.35 -16.32
CA ILE A 40 3.75 -3.83 -15.42
C ILE A 40 2.39 -3.36 -15.93
N GLU A 41 1.49 -4.33 -16.07
CA GLU A 41 0.10 -4.09 -16.40
C GLU A 41 -0.70 -3.78 -15.13
N PRO A 42 -1.76 -2.96 -15.23
CA PRO A 42 -2.69 -2.78 -14.12
C PRO A 42 -3.21 -4.11 -13.58
N VAL A 43 -3.33 -4.21 -12.26
CA VAL A 43 -4.00 -5.37 -11.67
C VAL A 43 -5.45 -5.43 -12.18
N GLU A 44 -5.86 -6.61 -12.63
CA GLU A 44 -7.25 -6.89 -12.95
C GLU A 44 -8.01 -7.12 -11.64
N LEU A 45 -9.11 -6.40 -11.49
CA LEU A 45 -10.01 -6.49 -10.35
C LEU A 45 -11.44 -6.58 -10.89
N PRO A 46 -12.36 -7.26 -10.19
CA PRO A 46 -13.78 -7.12 -10.49
C PRO A 46 -14.22 -5.65 -10.31
N PRO A 47 -15.40 -5.26 -10.82
CA PRO A 47 -15.96 -3.93 -10.57
C PRO A 47 -15.95 -3.59 -9.07
N GLU A 48 -15.74 -2.32 -8.74
CA GLU A 48 -15.58 -1.83 -7.36
C GLU A 48 -16.74 -2.30 -6.46
N GLU A 49 -17.97 -2.30 -6.97
CA GLU A 49 -19.19 -2.68 -6.25
C GLU A 49 -19.30 -4.19 -5.98
N ALA A 50 -18.53 -5.01 -6.69
CA ALA A 50 -18.43 -6.44 -6.47
C ALA A 50 -17.30 -6.82 -5.49
N CYS A 51 -16.47 -5.85 -5.10
CA CYS A 51 -15.44 -6.04 -4.08
C CYS A 51 -16.02 -5.86 -2.66
N PHE A 52 -15.34 -6.46 -1.69
CA PHE A 52 -15.74 -6.39 -0.30
C PHE A 52 -15.13 -5.15 0.37
N LEU A 53 -15.98 -4.29 0.93
CA LEU A 53 -15.55 -3.14 1.70
C LEU A 53 -14.95 -3.59 3.05
N ALA A 54 -13.66 -3.32 3.25
CA ALA A 54 -12.96 -3.57 4.49
C ALA A 54 -13.55 -2.68 5.62
N PRO A 55 -14.07 -3.26 6.70
CA PRO A 55 -14.65 -2.50 7.79
C PRO A 55 -13.57 -1.96 8.74
N THR A 56 -13.88 -0.85 9.42
CA THR A 56 -13.07 -0.30 10.52
C THR A 56 -12.96 -1.25 11.71
N ASP A 57 -13.99 -2.05 11.94
CA ASP A 57 -14.03 -3.08 12.98
C ASP A 57 -14.24 -4.45 12.31
N PRO A 58 -13.17 -5.16 11.91
CA PRO A 58 -13.26 -6.46 11.28
C PRO A 58 -13.95 -7.50 12.18
N PRO A 59 -14.99 -8.19 11.72
CA PRO A 59 -15.64 -9.25 12.49
C PRO A 59 -14.65 -10.32 12.93
N GLY A 60 -14.62 -10.63 14.23
CA GLY A 60 -13.73 -11.65 14.79
C GLY A 60 -12.30 -11.17 15.06
N ALA A 61 -11.99 -9.90 14.81
CA ALA A 61 -10.76 -9.27 15.26
C ALA A 61 -11.03 -8.44 16.52
N ASP A 62 -10.23 -8.62 17.57
CA ASP A 62 -10.26 -7.79 18.79
C ASP A 62 -9.52 -6.45 18.59
N MET A 63 -9.55 -5.89 17.37
CA MET A 63 -8.89 -4.62 17.05
C MET A 63 -9.69 -3.79 16.07
N THR A 64 -9.73 -2.49 16.33
CA THR A 64 -10.16 -1.46 15.39
C THR A 64 -8.98 -1.10 14.48
N VAL A 65 -9.24 -0.89 13.19
CA VAL A 65 -8.28 -0.40 12.20
C VAL A 65 -8.70 1.01 11.76
N PRO A 66 -8.31 2.08 12.48
CA PRO A 66 -8.78 3.44 12.21
C PRO A 66 -8.47 3.94 10.80
N LEU A 67 -7.45 3.37 10.15
CA LEU A 67 -7.09 3.69 8.77
C LEU A 67 -8.27 3.44 7.80
N MET A 68 -9.12 2.44 8.05
CA MET A 68 -10.30 2.15 7.22
C MET A 68 -11.40 3.21 7.33
N ALA A 69 -11.32 4.13 8.30
CA ALA A 69 -12.17 5.31 8.35
C ALA A 69 -11.64 6.48 7.48
N VAL A 70 -10.40 6.38 6.98
CA VAL A 70 -9.74 7.38 6.15
C VAL A 70 -9.60 6.88 4.71
N VAL A 71 -9.36 5.59 4.52
CA VAL A 71 -9.25 4.92 3.23
C VAL A 71 -10.38 3.91 3.12
N GLU A 72 -11.30 4.15 2.19
CA GLU A 72 -12.25 3.12 1.78
C GLU A 72 -11.52 2.09 0.92
N GLU A 73 -11.30 0.91 1.49
CA GLU A 73 -10.63 -0.18 0.82
C GLU A 73 -11.63 -1.27 0.45
N ARG A 74 -11.74 -1.57 -0.84
CA ARG A 74 -12.60 -2.62 -1.39
C ARG A 74 -11.74 -3.73 -1.96
N VAL A 75 -11.57 -4.80 -1.18
CA VAL A 75 -10.68 -5.93 -1.49
C VAL A 75 -11.38 -6.91 -2.43
N ASP A 76 -10.64 -7.42 -3.40
CA ASP A 76 -11.15 -8.47 -4.29
C ASP A 76 -11.49 -9.74 -3.48
N PRO A 77 -12.70 -10.30 -3.61
CA PRO A 77 -13.11 -11.53 -2.93
C PRO A 77 -12.16 -12.71 -3.12
N ALA A 78 -11.46 -12.81 -4.26
CA ALA A 78 -10.47 -13.85 -4.53
C ALA A 78 -9.23 -13.76 -3.61
N HIS A 79 -9.02 -12.62 -2.97
CA HIS A 79 -7.92 -12.34 -2.05
C HIS A 79 -8.35 -12.33 -0.56
N LEU A 80 -9.63 -12.57 -0.26
CA LEU A 80 -10.17 -12.51 1.11
C LEU A 80 -10.30 -13.86 1.81
N ALA A 81 -9.86 -14.94 1.16
CA ALA A 81 -10.04 -16.29 1.69
C ALA A 81 -9.38 -16.48 3.08
N PHE A 82 -8.32 -15.73 3.40
CA PHE A 82 -7.70 -15.71 4.73
C PHE A 82 -8.67 -15.27 5.84
N ALA A 83 -9.61 -14.36 5.56
CA ALA A 83 -10.57 -13.85 6.54
C ALA A 83 -11.55 -14.95 7.01
N PHE A 84 -11.65 -16.03 6.23
CA PHE A 84 -12.44 -17.22 6.53
C PHE A 84 -11.57 -18.41 6.96
N GLY A 85 -10.30 -18.18 7.31
CA GLY A 85 -9.36 -19.21 7.75
C GLY A 85 -8.79 -20.07 6.62
N ALA A 86 -8.95 -19.65 5.36
CA ALA A 86 -8.47 -20.35 4.17
C ALA A 86 -7.52 -19.46 3.34
N PRO A 87 -6.35 -19.06 3.87
CA PRO A 87 -5.38 -18.24 3.14
C PRO A 87 -4.99 -18.89 1.82
N SER A 88 -4.82 -18.11 0.75
CA SER A 88 -4.60 -18.68 -0.58
C SER A 88 -3.16 -19.14 -0.81
N GLY A 89 -2.21 -18.62 -0.04
CA GLY A 89 -0.79 -18.91 -0.16
C GLY A 89 -0.13 -18.28 -1.38
N ARG A 90 -0.80 -17.38 -2.10
CA ARG A 90 -0.25 -16.74 -3.31
C ARG A 90 0.67 -15.57 -2.98
N GLY A 91 0.55 -14.98 -1.79
CA GLY A 91 1.33 -13.83 -1.39
C GLY A 91 0.96 -12.59 -2.20
N VAL A 92 -0.34 -12.42 -2.50
CA VAL A 92 -0.85 -11.25 -3.22
C VAL A 92 -2.18 -10.82 -2.63
N ILE A 93 -2.35 -9.51 -2.42
CA ILE A 93 -3.63 -8.87 -2.11
C ILE A 93 -3.83 -7.73 -3.12
N ALA A 94 -5.06 -7.56 -3.60
CA ALA A 94 -5.40 -6.47 -4.50
C ALA A 94 -6.76 -5.85 -4.14
N SER A 95 -6.85 -4.54 -4.28
CA SER A 95 -8.00 -3.75 -3.84
C SER A 95 -8.23 -2.51 -4.69
N TRP A 96 -9.47 -2.03 -4.69
CA TRP A 96 -9.81 -0.66 -5.02
C TRP A 96 -9.69 0.21 -3.78
N GLN A 97 -9.20 1.44 -3.92
CA GLN A 97 -9.11 2.38 -2.80
C GLN A 97 -9.60 3.80 -3.15
N ARG A 98 -10.26 4.43 -2.18
CA ARG A 98 -10.67 5.84 -2.18
C ARG A 98 -10.34 6.49 -0.86
N LEU A 99 -10.19 7.81 -0.85
CA LEU A 99 -10.23 8.57 0.40
C LEU A 99 -11.69 8.69 0.86
N ALA A 100 -11.95 8.41 2.13
CA ALA A 100 -13.29 8.33 2.70
C ALA A 100 -14.00 9.69 2.77
N ASP A 101 -13.25 10.80 2.65
CA ASP A 101 -13.80 12.15 2.54
C ASP A 101 -14.26 12.50 1.11
N GLY A 102 -14.07 11.60 0.16
CA GLY A 102 -14.45 11.77 -1.25
C GLY A 102 -13.47 12.61 -2.07
N SER A 103 -12.33 13.03 -1.50
CA SER A 103 -11.28 13.72 -2.25
C SER A 103 -10.56 12.79 -3.22
N ASP A 104 -10.02 13.38 -4.29
CA ASP A 104 -9.12 12.67 -5.19
C ASP A 104 -7.75 12.47 -4.54
N TRP A 105 -7.06 11.40 -4.95
CA TRP A 105 -5.68 11.18 -4.53
C TRP A 105 -4.78 12.29 -5.04
N ASP A 106 -3.76 12.64 -4.26
CA ASP A 106 -2.71 13.57 -4.60
C ASP A 106 -1.33 12.91 -4.36
N PRO A 107 -0.21 13.52 -4.80
CA PRO A 107 1.10 12.93 -4.61
C PRO A 107 1.46 12.59 -3.16
N LEU A 108 0.95 13.32 -2.18
CA LEU A 108 1.22 13.08 -0.77
C LEU A 108 0.32 11.97 -0.22
N SER A 109 -0.99 12.00 -0.51
CA SER A 109 -1.91 10.97 -0.05
C SER A 109 -1.63 9.60 -0.67
N LEU A 110 -1.09 9.55 -1.89
CA LEU A 110 -0.60 8.30 -2.50
C LEU A 110 0.44 7.57 -1.65
N LEU A 111 1.18 8.25 -0.76
CA LEU A 111 2.12 7.58 0.15
C LEU A 111 1.39 6.71 1.18
N VAL A 112 0.13 7.00 1.51
CA VAL A 112 -0.71 6.19 2.41
C VAL A 112 -1.14 4.89 1.71
N ALA A 113 -1.48 4.95 0.42
CA ALA A 113 -1.86 3.77 -0.37
C ALA A 113 -0.71 2.77 -0.59
N LEU A 114 0.54 3.17 -0.31
CA LEU A 114 1.73 2.35 -0.49
C LEU A 114 2.07 1.44 0.70
N ASP A 115 1.33 1.55 1.80
CA ASP A 115 1.40 0.66 2.96
C ASP A 115 -0.01 0.19 3.33
N PRO A 116 -0.72 -0.53 2.41
CA PRO A 116 -2.12 -0.87 2.59
C PRO A 116 -2.29 -1.98 3.62
N VAL A 117 -3.51 -2.10 4.15
CA VAL A 117 -3.89 -3.16 5.10
C VAL A 117 -5.07 -3.96 4.53
N PRO A 118 -5.13 -5.29 4.73
CA PRO A 118 -4.23 -6.09 5.55
C PRO A 118 -2.89 -6.37 4.85
N PRO A 119 -1.82 -6.65 5.62
CA PRO A 119 -0.54 -7.02 5.05
C PRO A 119 -0.65 -8.37 4.33
N VAL A 120 0.23 -8.60 3.37
CA VAL A 120 0.20 -9.79 2.50
C VAL A 120 0.47 -11.09 3.27
N SER A 121 1.04 -10.98 4.47
CA SER A 121 1.26 -12.11 5.39
C SER A 121 -0.04 -12.86 5.71
N PHE A 122 -1.19 -12.17 5.74
CA PHE A 122 -2.49 -12.81 5.97
C PHE A 122 -2.83 -13.79 4.85
N ASP A 123 -2.58 -13.43 3.58
CA ASP A 123 -2.78 -14.33 2.45
C ASP A 123 -1.80 -15.52 2.47
N LEU A 124 -0.64 -15.36 3.11
CA LEU A 124 0.32 -16.44 3.33
C LEU A 124 0.02 -17.30 4.57
N GLY A 125 -1.07 -17.03 5.29
CA GLY A 125 -1.41 -17.77 6.51
C GLY A 125 -0.49 -17.45 7.70
N LEU A 126 0.12 -16.27 7.69
CA LEU A 126 0.97 -15.73 8.74
C LEU A 126 0.25 -14.55 9.42
N PRO A 127 -0.83 -14.81 10.18
CA PRO A 127 -1.55 -13.76 10.89
C PRO A 127 -0.69 -13.20 12.03
N GLY A 128 -0.88 -11.93 12.35
CA GLY A 128 -0.24 -11.31 13.51
C GLY A 128 0.27 -9.91 13.23
N TRP A 129 1.08 -9.40 14.16
CA TRP A 129 1.70 -8.09 14.03
C TRP A 129 2.91 -8.16 13.09
N VAL A 130 2.83 -7.43 11.98
CA VAL A 130 3.84 -7.41 10.91
C VAL A 130 4.36 -5.98 10.76
N PRO A 131 5.20 -5.48 11.68
CA PRO A 131 5.65 -4.10 11.63
C PRO A 131 6.65 -3.87 10.51
N THR A 132 6.45 -2.76 9.80
CA THR A 132 7.41 -2.20 8.85
C THR A 132 8.76 -1.91 9.52
N ILE A 133 9.84 -2.42 8.93
CA ILE A 133 11.22 -2.10 9.30
C ILE A 133 11.74 -0.95 8.44
N GLN A 134 11.44 -0.98 7.14
CA GLN A 134 11.88 0.02 6.17
C GLN A 134 10.95 0.02 4.96
N LEU A 135 10.61 1.20 4.46
CA LEU A 135 9.83 1.38 3.24
C LEU A 135 10.52 2.37 2.30
N SER A 136 10.61 2.03 1.02
CA SER A 136 11.06 2.91 -0.06
C SER A 136 9.91 3.12 -1.04
N ALA A 137 9.43 4.35 -1.15
CA ALA A 137 8.31 4.75 -1.98
C ALA A 137 8.74 5.64 -3.15
N TYR A 138 8.00 5.56 -4.26
CA TYR A 138 8.17 6.42 -5.42
C TYR A 138 6.79 6.87 -5.91
N VAL A 139 6.59 8.18 -5.99
CA VAL A 139 5.46 8.78 -6.72
C VAL A 139 5.97 9.14 -8.11
N ARG A 140 5.29 8.65 -9.14
CA ARG A 140 5.78 8.69 -10.53
C ARG A 140 5.23 9.86 -11.33
N ARG A 141 4.02 10.32 -11.01
CA ARG A 141 3.27 11.36 -11.75
C ARG A 141 2.10 11.86 -10.91
N LEU A 142 1.43 12.90 -11.39
CA LEU A 142 0.15 13.35 -10.84
C LEU A 142 -0.95 12.31 -11.13
N PRO A 143 -1.67 11.81 -10.11
CA PRO A 143 -2.75 10.86 -10.32
C PRO A 143 -3.93 11.52 -11.04
N ALA A 144 -4.62 10.73 -11.87
CA ALA A 144 -5.94 11.13 -12.37
C ALA A 144 -7.00 11.04 -11.25
N PRO A 145 -8.03 11.91 -11.26
CA PRO A 145 -9.18 11.81 -10.37
C PRO A 145 -9.84 10.42 -10.34
N GLY A 146 -10.43 10.04 -9.20
CA GLY A 146 -11.17 8.80 -9.02
C GLY A 146 -10.43 7.72 -8.22
N PRO A 147 -10.98 6.48 -8.21
CA PRO A 147 -10.43 5.40 -7.41
C PRO A 147 -9.09 4.94 -7.98
N ILE A 148 -8.24 4.43 -7.09
CA ILE A 148 -7.00 3.76 -7.45
C ILE A 148 -7.16 2.25 -7.30
N ARG A 149 -6.34 1.50 -8.05
CA ARG A 149 -6.14 0.07 -7.84
C ARG A 149 -4.80 -0.13 -7.17
N VAL A 150 -4.77 -0.97 -6.14
CA VAL A 150 -3.56 -1.30 -5.40
C VAL A 150 -3.32 -2.80 -5.49
N ARG A 151 -2.07 -3.19 -5.76
CA ARG A 151 -1.60 -4.56 -5.63
C ARG A 151 -0.43 -4.60 -4.66
N LEU A 152 -0.57 -5.38 -3.60
CA LEU A 152 0.48 -5.71 -2.64
C LEU A 152 0.91 -7.16 -2.87
N ALA A 153 2.21 -7.43 -2.92
CA ALA A 153 2.73 -8.79 -3.10
C ALA A 153 4.01 -9.03 -2.31
N ALA A 154 4.19 -10.23 -1.76
CA ALA A 154 5.47 -10.68 -1.23
C ALA A 154 6.26 -11.45 -2.29
N THR A 155 7.60 -11.40 -2.21
CA THR A 155 8.48 -12.19 -3.08
C THR A 155 9.30 -13.22 -2.32
N ASP A 156 9.67 -12.94 -1.07
CA ASP A 156 10.45 -13.80 -0.20
C ASP A 156 10.01 -13.66 1.27
N VAL A 157 9.91 -14.79 1.96
CA VAL A 157 9.63 -14.85 3.39
C VAL A 157 10.62 -15.81 4.04
N GLY A 158 11.38 -15.29 5.00
CA GLY A 158 12.42 -16.06 5.66
C GLY A 158 13.13 -15.28 6.76
N GLY A 159 13.67 -15.99 7.75
CA GLY A 159 14.43 -15.37 8.83
C GLY A 159 13.65 -14.31 9.62
N ASP A 160 12.36 -14.57 9.86
CA ASP A 160 11.41 -13.66 10.51
C ASP A 160 11.27 -12.29 9.78
N ARG A 161 11.42 -12.30 8.45
CA ARG A 161 11.27 -11.13 7.57
C ARG A 161 10.47 -11.47 6.33
N MET A 162 9.84 -10.45 5.76
CA MET A 162 9.10 -10.53 4.51
C MET A 162 9.25 -9.20 3.77
N ASP A 163 9.39 -9.26 2.45
CA ASP A 163 9.22 -8.08 1.61
C ASP A 163 7.76 -7.89 1.19
N GLU A 164 7.37 -6.64 0.97
CA GLU A 164 6.09 -6.29 0.36
C GLU A 164 6.31 -5.26 -0.74
N VAL A 165 5.81 -5.55 -1.93
CA VAL A 165 5.89 -4.68 -3.10
C VAL A 165 4.50 -4.17 -3.44
N ALA A 166 4.31 -2.86 -3.30
CA ALA A 166 3.06 -2.17 -3.61
C ALA A 166 3.15 -1.51 -4.99
N HIS A 167 2.10 -1.66 -5.80
CA HIS A 167 1.90 -0.93 -7.06
C HIS A 167 0.52 -0.28 -7.06
N VAL A 168 0.47 0.98 -7.47
CA VAL A 168 -0.76 1.78 -7.49
C VAL A 168 -1.03 2.32 -8.88
N TRP A 169 -2.21 2.03 -9.42
CA TRP A 169 -2.69 2.53 -10.70
C TRP A 169 -3.87 3.48 -10.51
N ASP A 170 -3.87 4.59 -11.24
CA ASP A 170 -5.00 5.53 -11.26
C ASP A 170 -6.16 5.06 -12.15
N SER A 171 -7.21 5.88 -12.21
CA SER A 171 -8.41 5.66 -13.02
C SER A 171 -8.14 5.61 -14.54
N LYS A 172 -7.02 6.18 -15.01
CA LYS A 172 -6.55 6.05 -16.40
C LYS A 172 -5.72 4.78 -16.64
N GLY A 173 -5.51 3.96 -15.61
CA GLY A 173 -4.71 2.73 -15.70
C GLY A 173 -3.21 2.97 -15.71
N ARG A 174 -2.74 4.11 -15.22
CA ARG A 174 -1.31 4.46 -15.23
C ARG A 174 -0.73 4.14 -13.87
N LEU A 175 0.47 3.56 -13.85
CA LEU A 175 1.22 3.40 -12.60
C LEU A 175 1.63 4.79 -12.08
N VAL A 176 1.05 5.18 -10.93
CA VAL A 176 1.23 6.49 -10.31
C VAL A 176 2.10 6.43 -9.06
N ALA A 177 2.13 5.30 -8.37
CA ALA A 177 2.99 5.10 -7.22
C ALA A 177 3.45 3.63 -7.09
N GLN A 178 4.57 3.41 -6.42
CA GLN A 178 5.06 2.09 -6.06
C GLN A 178 5.88 2.14 -4.77
N ALA A 179 5.97 1.02 -4.06
CA ALA A 179 6.86 0.89 -2.91
C ALA A 179 7.44 -0.51 -2.79
N THR A 180 8.56 -0.59 -2.07
CA THR A 180 9.07 -1.84 -1.50
C THR A 180 9.30 -1.64 -0.01
N GLN A 181 8.73 -2.54 0.77
CA GLN A 181 8.81 -2.59 2.22
C GLN A 181 9.54 -3.87 2.64
N LEU A 182 10.33 -3.76 3.71
CA LEU A 182 10.77 -4.89 4.50
C LEU A 182 10.03 -4.83 5.83
N ALA A 183 9.36 -5.91 6.20
CA ALA A 183 8.63 -6.04 7.46
C ALA A 183 9.16 -7.20 8.30
N ALA A 184 8.98 -7.12 9.62
CA ALA A 184 9.19 -8.26 10.50
C ALA A 184 7.95 -9.16 10.46
N VAL A 185 8.14 -10.47 10.36
CA VAL A 185 7.04 -11.45 10.39
C VAL A 185 7.45 -12.61 11.26
N ARG A 186 6.48 -13.31 11.87
CA ARG A 186 6.76 -14.54 12.61
C ARG A 186 6.48 -15.74 11.73
N VAL A 187 7.51 -16.48 11.34
CA VAL A 187 7.33 -17.73 10.58
C VAL A 187 7.12 -18.93 11.53
N PRO A 188 6.28 -19.91 11.17
CA PRO A 188 6.22 -21.20 11.87
C PRO A 188 7.60 -21.87 11.87
N GLY A 189 7.95 -22.49 13.00
CA GLY A 189 9.18 -23.28 13.14
C GLY A 189 9.06 -24.70 12.60
#